data_AF-A0A8T7GG54-F1
#
_entry.id   AF-A0A8T7GG54-F1
#
_cell.length_a   1.000
_cell.length_b   1.000
_cell.length_c   1.000
_cell.angle_alpha   90.00
_cell.angle_beta   90.00
_cell.angle_gamma   90.00
#
_symmetry.space_group_name_H-M   'P 1'
#
loop_
_entity.id
_entity.type
_entity.pdbx_description
1 polymer ?
#
loop_
_entity_poly.entity_id
_entity_poly.type
_entity_poly.pdbx_seq_one_letter_code
_entity_poly.pdbx_strand_id
1 'polypeptide(L)' 'MGQPKEKPTVEQVLKLVEELTAEEREQVQQALNVRAIRERLIQAEESIARGEGIPAEVVLAELKERAEARLRKSQS' A
#
# COMPACT_ATOMS: atom_id res chain seq x y z
N MET A 1 -15.29 35.33 0.55
CA MET A 1 -14.11 34.97 -0.25
C MET A 1 -13.28 34.00 0.57
N GLY A 2 -13.26 32.71 0.20
CA GLY A 2 -12.51 31.70 0.94
C GLY A 2 -11.02 31.85 0.62
N GLN A 3 -10.21 32.15 1.62
CA GLN A 3 -8.75 32.18 1.47
C GLN A 3 -8.27 30.81 0.95
N PRO A 4 -7.32 30.77 0.00
CA PRO A 4 -6.73 29.50 -0.40
C PRO A 4 -6.02 28.93 0.83
N LYS A 5 -6.51 27.79 1.33
CA LYS A 5 -5.82 27.06 2.40
C LYS A 5 -4.46 26.64 1.85
N GLU A 6 -3.39 27.27 2.34
CA GLU A 6 -2.04 26.86 2.00
C GLU A 6 -1.87 25.37 2.30
N LYS A 7 -1.30 24.63 1.35
CA LYS A 7 -1.04 23.20 1.55
C LYS A 7 0.02 23.08 2.65
N PRO A 8 -0.15 22.17 3.63
CA PRO A 8 0.84 21.98 4.67
C PRO A 8 2.16 21.55 4.06
N THR A 9 3.25 22.07 4.61
CA THR A 9 4.62 21.68 4.27
C THR A 9 4.94 20.29 4.83
N VAL A 10 5.95 19.62 4.28
CA VAL A 10 6.39 18.29 4.74
C VAL A 10 6.75 18.30 6.22
N GLU A 11 7.43 19.34 6.70
CA GLU A 11 7.79 19.49 8.13
C GLU A 11 6.56 19.61 9.04
N GLN A 12 5.52 20.32 8.60
CA GLN A 12 4.27 20.43 9.35
C GLN A 12 3.54 19.08 9.42
N VAL A 13 3.58 18.29 8.35
CA VAL A 13 3.00 16.94 8.34
C VAL A 13 3.78 16.01 9.28
N LEU A 14 5.12 16.09 9.30
CA LEU A 14 5.94 15.25 10.18
C LEU A 14 5.68 15.53 11.66
N LYS A 15 5.59 16.81 12.05
CA LYS A 15 5.24 17.17 13.44
C LYS A 15 3.89 16.63 13.87
N LEU A 16 2.88 16.73 13.01
CA LEU A 16 1.56 16.18 13.28
C LEU A 16 1.60 14.66 13.48
N VAL A 17 2.42 13.94 12.72
CA VAL A 17 2.61 12.49 12.86
C VAL A 17 3.34 12.13 14.16
N GLU A 18 4.30 12.96 14.59
CA GLU A 18 5.03 12.78 15.86
C GLU A 18 4.13 13.00 17.08
N GLU A 19 3.16 13.90 16.97
CA GLU A 19 2.18 14.23 18.01
C GLU A 19 1.06 13.18 18.15
N LEU A 20 0.90 12.27 17.19
CA LEU A 20 -0.13 11.22 17.25
C LEU A 20 0.09 10.25 18.41
N THR A 21 -1.00 9.85 19.04
CA THR A 21 -1.01 8.69 19.95
C THR A 21 -0.76 7.39 19.19
N ALA A 22 -0.45 6.30 19.91
CA ALA A 22 -0.22 5.00 19.27
C ALA A 22 -1.45 4.50 18.48
N GLU A 23 -2.65 4.71 19.03
CA GLU A 23 -3.92 4.33 18.39
C GLU A 23 -4.17 5.14 17.11
N GLU A 24 -3.92 6.44 17.14
CA GLU A 24 -4.06 7.30 15.95
C GLU A 24 -3.03 6.97 14.88
N ARG A 25 -1.77 6.65 15.26
CA ARG A 25 -0.76 6.17 14.31
C ARG A 25 -1.19 4.88 13.63
N GLU A 26 -1.78 3.95 14.38
CA GLU A 26 -2.28 2.69 13.82
C GLU A 26 -3.41 2.95 12.81
N GLN A 27 -4.37 3.83 13.14
CA GLN A 27 -5.45 4.19 12.23
C GLN A 27 -4.94 4.87 10.95
N VAL A 28 -3.97 5.80 11.07
CA VAL A 28 -3.34 6.45 9.92
C VAL A 28 -2.59 5.42 9.07
N GLN A 29 -1.85 4.50 9.70
CA GLN A 29 -1.15 3.43 8.98
C GLN A 29 -2.11 2.51 8.23
N GLN A 30 -3.22 2.11 8.85
CA GLN A 30 -4.26 1.31 8.21
C GLN A 30 -4.87 2.06 7.02
N ALA A 31 -5.18 3.34 7.16
CA ALA A 31 -5.72 4.16 6.08
C ALA A 31 -4.73 4.30 4.90
N LEU A 32 -3.44 4.51 5.18
CA LEU A 32 -2.39 4.54 4.16
C LEU A 32 -2.25 3.19 3.45
N ASN A 33 -2.32 2.08 4.19
CA ASN A 33 -2.28 0.74 3.60
C ASN A 33 -3.46 0.51 2.65
N VAL A 34 -4.69 0.87 3.05
CA VAL A 34 -5.88 0.75 2.20
C VAL A 34 -5.74 1.60 0.94
N ARG A 35 -5.22 2.82 1.05
CA ARG A 35 -4.96 3.69 -0.11
C ARG A 35 -3.94 3.07 -1.07
N ALA A 36 -2.82 2.54 -0.55
CA ALA A 36 -1.81 1.88 -1.36
C ALA A 36 -2.34 0.62 -2.07
N ILE A 37 -3.20 -0.15 -1.40
CA ILE A 37 -3.89 -1.30 -2.00
C ILE A 37 -4.80 -0.82 -3.15
N ARG A 38 -5.59 0.25 -2.94
CA ARG A 38 -6.44 0.82 -3.99
C ARG A 38 -5.63 1.28 -5.21
N GLU A 39 -4.54 2.01 -5.00
CA GLU A 39 -3.67 2.47 -6.09
C GLU A 39 -3.08 1.28 -6.88
N ARG A 40 -2.67 0.21 -6.20
CA ARG A 40 -2.22 -1.03 -6.84
C ARG A 40 -3.30 -1.73 -7.65
N LEU A 41 -4.54 -1.76 -7.14
CA LEU A 41 -5.67 -2.35 -7.86
C LEU A 41 -5.98 -1.58 -9.14
N ILE A 42 -5.97 -0.24 -9.08
CA ILE A 42 -6.15 0.61 -10.27
C ILE A 42 -5.03 0.35 -11.29
N GLN A 43 -3.77 0.32 -10.86
CA GLN A 43 -2.64 0.02 -11.75
C GLN A 43 -2.76 -1.38 -12.38
N ALA A 44 -3.23 -2.37 -11.62
CA ALA A 44 -3.47 -3.72 -12.14
C ALA A 44 -4.60 -3.72 -13.19
N GLU A 45 -5.70 -3.04 -12.93
CA GLU A 45 -6.83 -2.88 -13.86
C GLU A 45 -6.39 -2.20 -15.17
N GLU A 46 -5.64 -1.10 -15.07
CA GLU A 46 -5.08 -0.40 -16.23
C GLU A 46 -4.10 -1.29 -17.02
N SER A 47 -3.27 -2.08 -16.34
CA SER A 47 -2.33 -2.99 -17.00
C SER A 47 -3.06 -4.12 -17.72
N ILE A 48 -4.13 -4.66 -17.13
CA ILE A 48 -5.02 -5.64 -17.78
C ILE A 48 -5.67 -5.03 -19.02
N ALA A 49 -6.17 -3.79 -18.92
CA ALA A 49 -6.80 -3.08 -20.04
C ALA A 49 -5.81 -2.83 -21.21
N ARG A 50 -4.51 -2.68 -20.91
CA ARG A 50 -3.45 -2.57 -21.93
C ARG A 50 -2.95 -3.91 -22.48
N GLY A 51 -3.45 -5.04 -21.96
CA GLY A 51 -2.94 -6.38 -22.32
C GLY A 51 -1.58 -6.71 -21.71
N GLU A 52 -1.12 -5.90 -20.75
CA GLU A 52 0.11 -6.08 -19.96
C GLU A 52 -0.16 -6.85 -18.66
N GLY A 53 -1.37 -7.38 -18.48
CA GLY A 53 -1.74 -8.20 -17.35
C GLY A 53 -0.85 -9.46 -17.29
N ILE A 54 -0.31 -9.75 -16.11
CA ILE A 54 0.44 -10.99 -15.88
C ILE A 54 -0.56 -12.15 -15.97
N PRO A 55 -0.29 -13.21 -16.77
CA PRO A 55 -1.15 -14.38 -16.83
C PRO A 55 -1.38 -14.97 -15.44
N ALA A 56 -2.62 -15.40 -15.16
CA ALA A 56 -3.01 -15.90 -13.84
C ALA A 56 -2.12 -17.09 -13.39
N GLU A 57 -1.64 -17.89 -14.35
CA GLU A 57 -0.75 -19.02 -14.13
C GLU A 57 0.62 -18.59 -13.58
N VAL A 58 1.15 -17.46 -14.07
CA VAL A 58 2.43 -16.89 -13.62
C VAL A 58 2.27 -16.36 -12.19
N VAL A 59 1.19 -15.63 -11.91
CA VAL A 59 0.89 -15.13 -10.56
C VAL A 59 0.72 -16.29 -9.58
N LEU A 60 0.00 -17.35 -9.98
CA LEU A 60 -0.22 -18.52 -9.14
C LEU A 60 1.09 -19.27 -8.82
N ALA A 61 2.00 -19.37 -9.80
CA ALA A 61 3.32 -19.98 -9.61
C ALA A 61 4.18 -19.20 -8.61
N GLU A 62 4.25 -17.88 -8.75
CA GLU A 62 5.00 -17.01 -7.81
C GLU A 62 4.42 -17.07 -6.39
N LEU A 63 3.10 -17.12 -6.25
CA LEU A 63 2.44 -17.23 -4.95
C LEU A 63 2.72 -18.57 -4.28
N LYS A 64 2.75 -19.67 -5.04
CA LYS A 64 3.12 -21.00 -4.54
C LYS A 64 4.58 -21.02 -4.07
N GLU A 65 5.50 -20.49 -4.87
CA GLU A 65 6.93 -20.42 -4.50
C GLU A 65 7.13 -19.61 -3.21
N ARG A 66 6.47 -18.45 -3.07
CA ARG A 66 6.52 -17.65 -1.84
C ARG A 66 5.93 -18.38 -0.63
N ALA A 67 4.86 -19.15 -0.82
CA ALA A 67 4.26 -19.95 0.25
C ALA A 67 5.20 -21.07 0.71
N GLU A 68 5.83 -21.78 -0.22
CA GLU A 68 6.81 -22.82 0.06
C GLU A 68 8.07 -22.26 0.74
N ALA A 69 8.55 -21.09 0.31
CA ALA A 69 9.68 -20.42 0.96
C ALA A 69 9.40 -20.04 2.42
N ARG A 70 8.18 -19.61 2.73
CA ARG A 70 7.75 -19.34 4.12
C ARG A 70 7.70 -20.63 4.95
N LEU A 71 7.16 -21.70 4.38
CA LEU A 71 7.11 -23.02 5.04
C LEU A 71 8.51 -23.56 5.35
N ARG A 72 9.44 -23.46 4.40
CA ARG A 72 10.84 -23.87 4.61
C ARG A 72 11.53 -23.07 5.71
N LYS A 73 11.31 -21.75 5.75
CA LYS A 73 11.86 -20.88 6.81
C LYS A 73 11.27 -21.15 8.18
N SER A 74 10.03 -21.62 8.29
CA SER A 74 9.43 -21.99 9.59
C SER A 74 9.87 -23.35 10.10
N GLN A 75 10.52 -24.16 9.27
CA GLN A 75 11.00 -25.51 9.60
C GLN A 75 12.52 -25.58 9.83
N SER A 76 13.24 -24.47 9.62
CA SER A 76 14.67 -24.31 9.93
C SER A 76 14.84 -23.53 11.22
#